data_AF-A0A1Y5YTF3-F1
#
_entry.id   AF-A0A1Y5YTF3-F1
#
_cell.length_a   1.000
_cell.length_b   1.000
_cell.length_c   1.000
_cell.angle_alpha   90.00
_cell.angle_beta   90.00
_cell.angle_gamma   90.00
#
_symmetry.space_group_name_H-M   'P 1'
#
loop_
_entity.id
_entity.type
_entity.pdbx_description
1 polymer ?
#
loop_
_entity_poly.entity_id
_entity_poly.type
_entity_poly.pdbx_seq_one_letter_code
_entity_poly.pdbx_strand_id
1 'polypeptide(L)' 'MKVVNNIRMIMAQKNIDNITELMKITGVSRNSINKLWHNEKVSSLRLDTLLMICETLDLKLSDLVEFVPGDIEPK' A
#
# COMPACT_ATOMS: atom_id res chain seq x y z
N MET A 1 3.19 -13.73 9.42
CA MET A 1 2.47 -12.50 9.78
C MET A 1 1.82 -11.99 8.52
N LYS A 2 0.55 -11.60 8.55
CA LYS A 2 -0.13 -11.05 7.39
C LYS A 2 -0.49 -9.60 7.62
N VAL A 3 -0.15 -8.77 6.64
CA VAL A 3 -0.60 -7.38 6.58
C VAL A 3 -1.47 -7.26 5.35
N VAL A 4 -2.68 -6.74 5.53
CA VAL A 4 -3.58 -6.40 4.41
C VAL A 4 -3.56 -4.90 4.19
N ASN A 5 -3.97 -4.45 3.00
CA ASN A 5 -3.97 -3.04 2.66
C ASN A 5 -5.21 -2.60 1.88
N ASN A 6 -5.50 -1.31 1.94
CA ASN A 6 -6.68 -0.68 1.35
C ASN A 6 -6.34 0.18 0.12
N ILE A 7 -5.17 0.02 -0.52
CA ILE A 7 -4.69 0.96 -1.55
C ILE A 7 -5.69 1.15 -2.69
N ARG A 8 -6.38 0.08 -3.11
CA ARG A 8 -7.36 0.13 -4.21
C ARG A 8 -8.57 1.00 -3.84
N MET A 9 -9.04 0.91 -2.60
CA MET A 9 -10.15 1.73 -2.10
C MET A 9 -9.74 3.19 -1.97
N ILE A 10 -8.52 3.43 -1.47
CA ILE A 10 -7.95 4.79 -1.34
C ILE A 10 -7.80 5.44 -2.72
N MET A 11 -7.29 4.70 -3.72
CA MET A 11 -7.15 5.19 -5.09
C MET A 11 -8.50 5.60 -5.68
N ALA A 12 -9.54 4.76 -5.50
CA ALA A 12 -10.89 5.08 -5.97
C ALA A 12 -11.45 6.33 -5.29
N GLN A 13 -11.24 6.51 -3.97
CA GLN A 13 -11.69 7.70 -3.24
C GLN A 13 -10.95 8.97 -3.65
N LYS A 14 -9.70 8.85 -4.10
CA LYS A 14 -8.84 9.99 -4.50
C LYS A 14 -8.78 10.21 -6.00
N ASN A 15 -9.60 9.50 -6.79
CA ASN A 15 -9.63 9.56 -8.26
C ASN A 15 -8.24 9.29 -8.90
N ILE A 16 -7.52 8.30 -8.39
CA ILE A 16 -6.26 7.82 -8.98
C ILE A 16 -6.59 6.63 -9.88
N ASP A 17 -6.45 6.80 -11.19
CA ASP A 17 -7.02 5.85 -12.15
C ASP A 17 -6.19 4.58 -12.31
N ASN A 18 -4.88 4.65 -12.06
CA ASN A 18 -3.99 3.52 -12.31
C ASN A 18 -2.70 3.55 -11.47
N ILE A 19 -2.03 2.41 -11.43
CA ILE A 19 -0.77 2.24 -10.67
C ILE A 19 0.36 3.14 -11.17
N THR A 20 0.37 3.52 -12.46
CA THR A 20 1.41 4.39 -13.02
C THR A 20 1.28 5.81 -12.49
N GLU A 21 0.05 6.29 -12.36
CA GLU A 21 -0.23 7.57 -11.70
C GLU A 21 0.16 7.54 -10.23
N LEU A 22 -0.23 6.49 -9.50
CA LEU A 22 0.16 6.32 -8.10
C LEU A 22 1.69 6.35 -7.92
N MET A 23 2.44 5.67 -8.79
CA MET A 23 3.91 5.71 -8.79
C MET A 23 4.45 7.12 -9.02
N LYS A 24 3.86 7.88 -9.96
CA LYS A 24 4.32 9.24 -10.29
C LYS A 24 4.12 10.21 -9.13
N ILE A 25 2.96 10.16 -8.47
CA ILE A 25 2.65 11.09 -7.39
C ILE A 25 3.39 10.74 -6.10
N THR A 26 3.55 9.44 -5.80
CA THR A 26 4.21 8.99 -4.56
C THR A 26 5.73 8.87 -4.68
N GLY A 27 6.29 8.74 -5.89
CA GLY A 27 7.70 8.41 -6.08
C GLY A 27 8.08 6.98 -5.68
N VAL A 28 7.10 6.14 -5.32
CA VAL A 28 7.34 4.78 -4.86
C VAL A 28 7.63 3.83 -6.04
N SER A 29 8.58 2.91 -5.82
CA SER A 29 8.96 1.93 -6.83
C SER A 29 7.79 1.05 -7.29
N ARG A 30 7.82 0.62 -8.56
CA ARG A 30 6.83 -0.31 -9.12
C ARG A 30 6.70 -1.59 -8.30
N ASN A 31 7.81 -2.14 -7.82
CA ASN A 31 7.80 -3.38 -7.04
C ASN A 31 7.01 -3.21 -5.73
N SER A 32 7.20 -2.08 -5.05
CA SER A 32 6.46 -1.77 -3.83
C SER A 32 4.97 -1.54 -4.10
N ILE A 33 4.63 -0.77 -5.15
CA ILE A 33 3.24 -0.55 -5.56
C ILE A 33 2.56 -1.87 -5.94
N ASN A 34 3.25 -2.77 -6.65
CA ASN A 34 2.69 -4.07 -7.03
C ASN A 34 2.34 -4.94 -5.81
N LYS A 35 3.21 -4.95 -4.78
CA LYS A 35 2.91 -5.66 -3.53
C LYS A 35 1.63 -5.16 -2.87
N LEU A 36 1.44 -3.84 -2.80
CA LEU A 36 0.19 -3.24 -2.30
C LEU A 36 -0.99 -3.57 -3.22
N TRP A 37 -0.81 -3.38 -4.52
CA TRP A 37 -1.86 -3.62 -5.51
C TRP A 37 -2.38 -5.04 -5.48
N HIS A 38 -1.51 -6.05 -5.40
CA HIS A 38 -1.89 -7.46 -5.33
C HIS A 38 -2.17 -7.94 -3.89
N ASN A 39 -1.95 -7.08 -2.88
CA ASN A 39 -2.02 -7.44 -1.46
C ASN A 39 -1.12 -8.65 -1.12
N GLU A 40 0.08 -8.66 -1.71
CA GLU A 40 1.06 -9.74 -1.62
C GLU A 40 2.33 -9.23 -0.96
N LYS A 41 2.81 -9.95 0.06
CA LYS A 41 4.07 -9.63 0.77
C LYS A 41 4.08 -8.19 1.30
N VAL A 42 2.93 -7.66 1.72
CA VAL A 42 2.80 -6.29 2.25
C VAL A 42 3.65 -6.12 3.50
N SER A 43 3.75 -7.18 4.33
CA SER A 43 4.62 -7.21 5.51
C SER A 43 6.11 -6.98 5.22
N SER A 44 6.55 -7.21 3.97
CA SER A 44 7.94 -7.01 3.54
C SER A 44 8.25 -5.58 3.06
N LEU A 45 7.24 -4.71 2.99
CA LEU A 45 7.46 -3.31 2.64
C LEU A 45 8.14 -2.60 3.79
N ARG A 46 9.10 -1.72 3.45
CA ARG A 46 9.72 -0.86 4.44
C ARG A 46 8.70 0.19 4.93
N LEU A 47 8.78 0.55 6.20
CA LEU A 47 7.89 1.54 6.81
C LEU A 47 7.99 2.91 6.12
N ASP A 48 9.20 3.33 5.72
CA ASP A 48 9.44 4.56 4.96
C ASP A 48 8.55 4.67 3.69
N THR A 49 8.36 3.55 3.00
CA THR A 49 7.60 3.45 1.76
C THR A 49 6.11 3.60 2.03
N LEU A 50 5.62 3.00 3.11
CA LEU A 50 4.22 3.15 3.53
C LEU A 50 3.95 4.60 3.97
N LEU A 51 4.86 5.21 4.72
CA LEU A 51 4.73 6.60 5.17
C LEU A 51 4.76 7.59 4.00
N MET A 52 5.60 7.38 2.99
CA MET A 52 5.62 8.22 1.78
C MET A 52 4.28 8.23 1.04
N ILE A 53 3.61 7.06 0.96
CA ILE A 53 2.26 6.96 0.39
C ILE A 53 1.26 7.72 1.28
N CYS A 54 1.36 7.55 2.61
CA CYS A 54 0.50 8.23 3.57
C CYS A 54 0.61 9.76 3.48
N GLU A 55 1.83 10.29 3.39
CA GLU A 55 2.10 11.73 3.25
C GLU A 55 1.59 12.27 1.92
N THR A 56 1.86 11.56 0.81
CA THR A 56 1.41 11.97 -0.53
C THR A 56 -0.11 12.00 -0.64
N LEU A 57 -0.76 11.01 -0.03
CA LEU A 57 -2.21 10.83 -0.11
C LEU A 57 -2.94 11.46 1.09
N ASP A 58 -2.28 12.15 2.01
CA ASP A 58 -2.89 12.73 3.22
C ASP A 58 -3.81 11.73 3.96
N LEU A 59 -3.23 10.62 4.41
CA LEU A 59 -3.94 9.56 5.14
C LEU A 59 -3.10 8.99 6.28
N LYS A 60 -3.73 8.30 7.24
CA LYS A 60 -3.01 7.64 8.33
C LYS A 60 -2.52 6.28 7.89
N LEU A 61 -1.42 5.81 8.49
CA LEU A 61 -0.92 4.45 8.26
C LEU A 61 -1.98 3.38 8.53
N SER A 62 -2.82 3.57 9.55
CA SER A 62 -3.93 2.68 9.90
C SER A 62 -5.03 2.61 8.84
N ASP A 63 -5.17 3.65 8.00
CA ASP A 63 -6.14 3.65 6.91
C ASP A 63 -5.58 2.85 5.72
N LEU A 64 -4.25 2.83 5.56
CA LEU A 64 -3.55 2.13 4.48
C LEU A 64 -3.37 0.63 4.74
N VAL A 65 -2.90 0.25 5.92
CA VAL A 65 -2.55 -1.14 6.26
C VAL A 65 -3.10 -1.60 7.60
N GLU A 66 -3.41 -2.89 7.69
CA GLU A 66 -3.88 -3.55 8.90
C GLU A 66 -3.16 -4.88 9.12
N PHE A 67 -2.76 -5.15 10.36
CA PHE A 67 -2.18 -6.43 10.74
C PHE A 67 -3.29 -7.43 11.09
N VAL A 68 -3.20 -8.64 10.53
CA VAL A 68 -4.15 -9.73 10.78
C VAL A 68 -3.47 -10.83 11.63
N PRO A 69 -3.80 -10.96 12.93
CA PRO A 69 -3.27 -12.01 13.79
C PRO A 69 -3.68 -13.40 13.31
N GLY A 70 -2.77 -14.38 13.46
CA GLY A 70 -3.06 -15.79 13.15
C GLY A 70 -2.98 -16.18 11.67
N ASP A 71 -2.78 -15.21 10.76
CA ASP A 71 -2.64 -15.48 9.32
C ASP A 71 -1.16 -15.36 8.86
N ILE A 72 -0.78 -16.23 7.93
CA ILE A 72 0.57 -16.35 7.39
C ILE A 72 0.48 -16.01 5.90
N GLU A 73 1.21 -14.99 5.46
CA GLU A 73 1.31 -14.69 4.03
C GLU A 73 1.80 -15.92 3.26
N PRO A 74 1.19 -16.23 2.10
CA PRO A 74 1.68 -17.30 1.24
C PRO A 74 3.14 -17.02 0.83
N LYS A 75 3.96 -18.08 0.83
CA LYS A 75 5.41 -18.01 0.53
C LYS A 75 5.68 -17.53 -0.90
#